data_AF-A0A1P8YN69-F1
#
_entry.id   AF-A0A1P8YN69-F1
#
_cell.length_a   1.000
_cell.length_b   1.000
_cell.length_c   1.000
_cell.angle_alpha   90.00
_cell.angle_beta   90.00
_cell.angle_gamma   90.00
#
_symmetry.space_group_name_H-M   'P 1'
#
loop_
_entity.id
_entity.type
_entity.pdbx_description
1 polymer ?
#
loop_
_entity_poly.entity_id
_entity_poly.type
_entity_poly.pdbx_seq_one_letter_code
_entity_poly.pdbx_strand_id
1 'polypeptide(L)'
;MYSRVEDGDPEWTLHARGLVTSAATTAAVVVDDSAEFLVWPPSGVVAVEIDGLYDRLAEAGYEYGPTFQGLQAVWRRGKDLFVQAALPEPVTDAQCYGLHPALLDAVLHATLAGRDEDSIVALPFAWEKINLHATGASVVRARITPHSGDAVSIEVADETGSPVISIQSLASRPVTAENLTTTTTARERLHIVHWTPLPAVSEPASSAAVAPVVFYADWIDIGERTPPPVVVLDMRTTAGRTDTDVLTRVHSATHEVLVVLQGWLREERFAASTLVVLTCGAVGVAGEDVTDPAGSAVWGLVRSAQSENPGRIVLADTDPIERLDTADLTGLAATLVTSQEPQVAIRKGVLHRARATGVPHDSMLATPEKLPWRLEVGDMGSFDSLELAVYPPAGETLESGQVRIAMRAAGLNFRDILVALGVVQLPWGTLPGEGAGVVLDVGPGVVDLAPGDSVYGFIASGICSVGITDQRLVTRIPAGWSFAEAAAIPAVFVTAYYGLKDLGGVRSGETLLVHAATGGVGMAAVQLARHWGMDVFATASLGKWDTLRTMGFDEQHIANSRTLEFEAEFLQATSGQGMDVVLNCLADEFVDASLRLLPRGGRFLEMGKTDIRNSQEVVAQYSGWIIRHSICSTPE
;
A
#
# COMPACT_ATOMS: atom_id res chain seq x y z
N MET A 1 -17.34 7.20 -12.98
CA MET A 1 -16.96 6.40 -14.15
C MET A 1 -15.73 5.61 -13.76
N TYR A 2 -15.86 4.29 -13.80
CA TYR A 2 -14.76 3.38 -13.50
C TYR A 2 -14.55 2.48 -14.72
N SER A 3 -13.31 2.07 -14.98
CA SER A 3 -13.04 0.98 -15.94
C SER A 3 -12.24 -0.12 -15.25
N ARG A 4 -12.30 -1.30 -15.85
CA ARG A 4 -11.51 -2.47 -15.46
C ARG A 4 -11.17 -3.25 -16.72
N VAL A 5 -9.98 -3.82 -16.79
CA VAL A 5 -9.57 -4.67 -17.92
C VAL A 5 -10.28 -6.01 -17.80
N GLU A 6 -10.86 -6.51 -18.90
CA GLU A 6 -11.73 -7.70 -18.91
C GLU A 6 -10.99 -8.98 -18.45
N ASP A 7 -9.68 -9.06 -18.74
CA ASP A 7 -8.77 -10.16 -18.34
C ASP A 7 -7.65 -9.73 -17.36
N GLY A 8 -7.84 -8.60 -16.65
CA GLY A 8 -6.85 -8.01 -15.73
C GLY A 8 -7.27 -8.01 -14.25
N ASP A 9 -6.57 -7.19 -13.47
CA ASP A 9 -6.72 -7.01 -12.02
C ASP A 9 -8.19 -6.79 -11.58
N PRO A 10 -8.61 -7.16 -10.35
CA PRO A 10 -9.96 -6.95 -9.88
C PRO A 10 -10.27 -5.48 -9.53
N GLU A 11 -9.27 -4.59 -9.55
CA GLU A 11 -9.45 -3.19 -9.18
C GLU A 11 -10.08 -2.33 -10.27
N TRP A 12 -11.04 -1.52 -9.85
CA TRP A 12 -11.71 -0.53 -10.69
C TRP A 12 -10.93 0.77 -10.67
N THR A 13 -10.44 1.21 -11.83
CA THR A 13 -9.78 2.52 -11.97
C THR A 13 -10.84 3.62 -12.06
N LEU A 14 -10.79 4.61 -11.16
CA LEU A 14 -11.68 5.79 -11.20
C LEU A 14 -11.17 6.80 -12.23
N HIS A 15 -11.94 7.00 -13.31
CA HIS A 15 -11.59 7.97 -14.37
C HIS A 15 -12.28 9.33 -14.21
N ALA A 16 -13.51 9.33 -13.70
CA ALA A 16 -14.26 10.56 -13.48
C ALA A 16 -15.30 10.40 -12.36
N ARG A 17 -15.53 11.45 -11.57
CA ARG A 17 -16.59 11.51 -10.56
C ARG A 17 -17.34 12.83 -10.66
N GLY A 18 -18.62 12.84 -10.30
CA GLY A 18 -19.45 14.03 -10.34
C GLY A 18 -20.78 13.83 -9.62
N LEU A 19 -21.50 14.93 -9.43
CA LEU A 19 -22.85 14.95 -8.84
C LEU A 19 -23.88 15.21 -9.94
N VAL A 20 -24.96 14.45 -9.95
CA VAL A 20 -26.11 14.68 -10.83
C VAL A 20 -27.29 15.13 -9.98
N THR A 21 -27.93 16.22 -10.36
CA THR A 21 -29.12 16.74 -9.68
C THR A 21 -30.27 16.83 -10.67
N SER A 22 -31.48 16.52 -10.23
CA SER A 22 -32.69 16.91 -10.97
C SER A 22 -32.94 18.39 -10.65
N ALA A 23 -32.55 19.31 -11.54
CA ALA A 23 -32.86 20.72 -11.32
C ALA A 23 -34.38 20.92 -11.39
N ALA A 24 -34.99 21.30 -10.25
CA ALA A 24 -36.27 21.99 -10.28
C ALA A 24 -36.05 23.35 -10.93
N THR A 25 -36.85 23.66 -11.95
CA THR A 25 -36.88 24.91 -12.73
C THR A 25 -36.45 26.12 -11.91
N THR A 26 -35.16 26.43 -11.92
CA THR A 26 -34.69 27.74 -11.51
C THR A 26 -34.65 28.56 -12.77
N ALA A 27 -35.47 29.60 -12.77
CA ALA A 27 -35.77 30.46 -13.89
C ALA A 27 -34.57 30.67 -14.81
N ALA A 28 -34.81 30.42 -16.09
CA ALA A 28 -34.15 31.05 -17.21
C ALA A 28 -33.58 32.43 -16.81
N VAL A 29 -32.27 32.47 -16.53
CA VAL A 29 -31.47 33.60 -16.99
C VAL A 29 -31.26 33.34 -18.47
N VAL A 30 -32.34 33.44 -19.25
CA VAL A 30 -32.22 33.71 -20.68
C VAL A 30 -31.81 35.17 -20.71
N VAL A 31 -30.50 35.40 -20.72
CA VAL A 31 -29.99 36.57 -21.42
C VAL A 31 -30.45 36.42 -22.86
N ASP A 32 -30.90 37.52 -23.43
CA ASP A 32 -31.52 37.75 -24.74
C ASP A 32 -30.63 37.36 -25.96
N ASP A 33 -29.86 36.27 -25.86
CA ASP A 33 -28.81 35.85 -26.81
C ASP A 33 -29.24 34.66 -27.71
N SER A 34 -30.44 34.10 -27.54
CA SER A 34 -30.92 33.03 -28.43
C SER A 34 -31.04 33.49 -29.90
N ALA A 35 -31.20 34.80 -30.12
CA ALA A 35 -31.20 35.40 -31.45
C ALA A 35 -29.83 35.29 -32.17
N GLU A 36 -28.73 35.16 -31.42
CA GLU A 36 -27.37 35.08 -31.97
C GLU A 36 -27.07 33.73 -32.62
N PHE A 37 -27.71 32.65 -32.17
CA PHE A 37 -27.60 31.33 -32.79
C PHE A 37 -28.50 31.15 -34.03
N LEU A 38 -29.48 32.04 -34.23
CA LEU A 38 -30.36 32.04 -35.41
C LEU A 38 -29.69 32.60 -36.68
N VAL A 39 -28.71 33.49 -36.53
CA VAL A 39 -27.94 34.09 -37.62
C VAL A 39 -26.49 33.66 -37.52
N TRP A 40 -26.01 32.87 -38.49
CA TRP A 40 -24.68 32.25 -38.41
C TRP A 40 -23.84 32.45 -39.68
N PRO A 41 -22.56 32.86 -39.57
CA PRO A 41 -21.89 33.28 -38.33
C PRO A 41 -22.47 34.61 -37.80
N PRO A 42 -22.34 34.91 -36.49
CA PRO A 42 -22.90 36.12 -35.91
C PRO A 42 -22.31 37.40 -36.52
N SER A 43 -23.06 38.50 -36.46
CA SER A 43 -22.55 39.78 -36.96
C SER A 43 -21.37 40.29 -36.13
N GLY A 44 -20.38 40.92 -36.79
CA GLY A 44 -19.22 41.53 -36.13
C GLY A 44 -18.12 40.55 -35.69
N VAL A 45 -18.13 39.31 -36.20
CA VAL A 45 -17.07 38.32 -35.96
C VAL A 45 -16.00 38.34 -37.07
N VAL A 46 -14.80 37.87 -36.77
CA VAL A 46 -13.69 37.69 -37.72
C VAL A 46 -13.35 36.21 -37.81
N ALA A 47 -13.15 35.68 -39.02
CA ALA A 47 -12.78 34.28 -39.21
C ALA A 47 -11.38 33.99 -38.63
N VAL A 48 -11.25 32.83 -37.98
CA VAL A 48 -9.97 32.28 -37.49
C VAL A 48 -9.55 31.19 -38.49
N GLU A 49 -8.27 31.21 -38.87
CA GLU A 49 -7.70 30.24 -39.81
C GLU A 49 -7.53 28.89 -39.11
N ILE A 50 -8.04 27.82 -39.73
CA ILE A 50 -8.00 26.46 -39.21
C ILE A 50 -7.38 25.46 -40.21
N ASP A 51 -6.85 25.93 -41.34
CA ASP A 51 -6.21 25.05 -42.32
C ASP A 51 -4.89 24.54 -41.74
N GLY A 52 -4.65 23.23 -41.87
CA GLY A 52 -3.50 22.56 -41.25
C GLY A 52 -3.52 22.54 -39.72
N LEU A 53 -4.65 22.87 -39.08
CA LEU A 53 -4.78 22.85 -37.61
C LEU A 53 -4.44 21.49 -37.02
N TYR A 54 -5.00 20.40 -37.58
CA TYR A 54 -4.79 19.06 -37.06
C TYR A 54 -3.35 18.56 -37.23
N ASP A 55 -2.65 19.00 -38.27
CA ASP A 55 -1.21 18.71 -38.45
C ASP A 55 -0.38 19.41 -37.37
N ARG A 56 -0.65 20.70 -37.10
CA ARG A 56 -0.01 21.46 -36.00
C ARG A 56 -0.30 20.87 -34.62
N LEU A 57 -1.54 20.41 -34.41
CA LEU A 57 -1.94 19.74 -33.17
C LEU A 57 -1.19 18.41 -32.99
N ALA A 58 -1.05 17.61 -34.04
CA ALA A 58 -0.27 16.37 -33.99
C ALA A 58 1.21 16.63 -33.66
N GLU A 59 1.83 17.66 -34.25
CA GLU A 59 3.20 18.09 -33.91
C GLU A 59 3.34 18.52 -32.44
N ALA A 60 2.29 19.09 -31.86
CA ALA A 60 2.21 19.46 -30.44
C ALA A 60 1.82 18.29 -29.50
N GLY A 61 1.63 17.07 -30.04
CA GLY A 61 1.30 15.86 -29.27
C GLY A 61 -0.19 15.54 -29.14
N TYR A 62 -1.06 16.29 -29.83
CA TYR A 62 -2.50 16.03 -29.91
C TYR A 62 -2.86 15.27 -31.19
N GLU A 63 -2.71 13.94 -31.17
CA GLU A 63 -3.08 13.09 -32.30
C GLU A 63 -4.60 12.78 -32.30
N TYR A 64 -5.36 13.57 -33.05
CA TYR A 64 -6.80 13.34 -33.24
C TYR A 64 -7.07 12.43 -34.44
N GLY A 65 -7.68 11.28 -34.19
CA GLY A 65 -8.16 10.39 -35.25
C GLY A 65 -9.32 10.98 -36.07
N PRO A 66 -9.66 10.42 -37.24
CA PRO A 66 -10.62 10.99 -38.19
C PRO A 66 -12.00 11.31 -37.58
N THR A 67 -12.46 10.51 -36.61
CA THR A 67 -13.73 10.70 -35.89
C THR A 67 -13.78 12.01 -35.10
N PHE A 68 -12.63 12.50 -34.61
CA PHE A 68 -12.53 13.70 -33.79
C PHE A 68 -12.21 14.96 -34.60
N GLN A 69 -12.03 14.85 -35.92
CA GLN A 69 -11.74 15.98 -36.80
C GLN A 69 -13.02 16.65 -37.33
N GLY A 70 -13.92 17.03 -36.41
CA GLY A 70 -15.25 17.55 -36.73
C GLY A 70 -15.36 19.07 -36.81
N LEU A 71 -14.28 19.82 -36.59
CA LEU A 71 -14.29 21.28 -36.57
C LEU A 71 -14.40 21.84 -38.00
N GLN A 72 -15.44 22.61 -38.29
CA GLN A 72 -15.70 23.14 -39.64
C GLN A 72 -15.28 24.60 -39.80
N ALA A 73 -15.51 25.43 -38.77
CA ALA A 73 -15.17 26.85 -38.82
C ALA A 73 -15.11 27.45 -37.43
N VAL A 74 -14.23 28.45 -37.26
CA VAL A 74 -14.10 29.24 -36.03
C VAL A 74 -14.11 30.71 -36.38
N TRP A 75 -14.82 31.51 -35.59
CA TRP A 75 -14.81 32.96 -35.66
C TRP A 75 -14.56 33.56 -34.28
N ARG A 76 -14.05 34.79 -34.23
CA ARG A 76 -13.72 35.51 -33.01
C ARG A 76 -14.42 36.86 -32.95
N ARG A 77 -14.95 37.20 -31.78
CA ARG A 77 -15.40 38.57 -31.44
C ARG A 77 -14.94 38.93 -30.04
N GLY A 78 -14.00 39.87 -29.96
CA GLY A 78 -13.30 40.15 -28.71
C GLY A 78 -12.55 38.91 -28.22
N LYS A 79 -12.92 38.40 -27.04
CA LYS A 79 -12.36 37.17 -26.46
C LYS A 79 -13.23 35.93 -26.71
N ASP A 80 -14.44 36.10 -27.22
CA ASP A 80 -15.37 35.00 -27.47
C ASP A 80 -15.02 34.30 -28.79
N LEU A 81 -15.16 32.97 -28.78
CA LEU A 81 -15.05 32.14 -29.97
C LEU A 81 -16.43 31.60 -30.36
N PHE A 82 -16.70 31.62 -31.66
CA PHE A 82 -17.90 31.07 -32.27
C PHE A 82 -17.47 29.90 -33.13
N VAL A 83 -18.11 28.75 -32.96
CA VAL A 83 -17.62 27.48 -33.48
C VAL A 83 -18.73 26.78 -34.24
N GLN A 84 -18.42 26.30 -35.43
CA GLN A 84 -19.28 25.36 -36.14
C GLN A 84 -18.55 24.02 -36.21
N ALA A 85 -19.22 22.96 -35.78
CA ALA A 85 -18.69 21.60 -35.82
C ALA A 85 -19.77 20.62 -36.31
N ALA A 86 -19.33 19.57 -36.99
CA ALA A 86 -20.20 18.48 -37.45
C ALA A 86 -19.51 17.14 -37.23
N LEU A 87 -20.31 16.11 -36.98
CA LEU A 87 -19.81 14.75 -36.98
C LEU A 87 -19.37 14.35 -38.40
N PRO A 88 -18.17 13.77 -38.57
CA PRO A 88 -17.74 13.24 -39.85
C PRO A 88 -18.70 12.15 -40.37
N GLU A 89 -18.85 12.04 -41.70
CA GLU A 89 -19.73 11.07 -42.38
C GLU A 89 -19.74 9.62 -41.86
N PRO A 90 -18.60 9.00 -41.43
CA PRO A 90 -18.63 7.64 -40.89
C PRO A 90 -19.33 7.48 -39.53
N VAL A 91 -19.70 8.56 -38.85
CA VAL A 91 -20.36 8.54 -37.53
C VAL A 91 -21.87 8.71 -37.71
N THR A 92 -22.64 7.64 -37.44
CA THR A 92 -24.09 7.60 -37.69
C THR A 92 -24.95 7.40 -36.44
N ASP A 93 -24.34 7.45 -35.25
CA ASP A 93 -24.95 7.14 -33.96
C ASP A 93 -25.16 8.37 -33.07
N ALA A 94 -25.21 9.58 -33.66
CA ALA A 94 -25.44 10.83 -32.94
C ALA A 94 -26.65 10.77 -31.98
N GLN A 95 -27.74 10.15 -32.43
CA GLN A 95 -28.99 9.92 -31.70
C GLN A 95 -28.84 9.06 -30.43
N CYS A 96 -27.73 8.32 -30.27
CA CYS A 96 -27.46 7.51 -29.09
C CYS A 96 -26.89 8.34 -27.93
N TYR A 97 -26.58 9.62 -28.15
CA TYR A 97 -25.96 10.50 -27.16
C TYR A 97 -26.81 11.74 -26.89
N GLY A 98 -26.68 12.29 -25.67
CA GLY A 98 -27.14 13.64 -25.39
C GLY A 98 -26.46 14.65 -26.31
N LEU A 99 -25.13 14.68 -26.28
CA LEU A 99 -24.30 15.27 -27.33
C LEU A 99 -23.16 14.28 -27.61
N HIS A 100 -22.89 13.99 -28.87
CA HIS A 100 -21.85 13.03 -29.23
C HIS A 100 -20.48 13.51 -28.72
N PRO A 101 -19.69 12.69 -28.00
CA PRO A 101 -18.42 13.11 -27.42
C PRO A 101 -17.44 13.72 -28.42
N ALA A 102 -17.31 13.12 -29.61
CA ALA A 102 -16.45 13.67 -30.67
C ALA A 102 -16.93 15.04 -31.20
N LEU A 103 -18.25 15.32 -31.14
CA LEU A 103 -18.80 16.60 -31.55
C LEU A 103 -18.53 17.69 -30.51
N LEU A 104 -18.67 17.35 -29.22
CA LEU A 104 -18.30 18.23 -28.13
C LEU A 104 -16.80 18.50 -28.11
N ASP A 105 -15.97 17.48 -28.31
CA ASP A 105 -14.52 17.62 -28.36
C ASP A 105 -14.06 18.49 -29.54
N ALA A 106 -14.68 18.32 -30.72
CA ALA A 106 -14.43 19.19 -31.87
C ALA A 106 -14.73 20.67 -31.57
N VAL A 107 -15.75 20.97 -30.76
CA VAL A 107 -16.00 22.34 -30.28
C VAL A 107 -14.84 22.83 -29.41
N LEU A 108 -14.28 21.98 -28.53
CA LEU A 108 -13.15 22.34 -27.68
C LEU A 108 -11.87 22.62 -28.46
N HIS A 109 -11.66 22.00 -29.63
CA HIS A 109 -10.50 22.24 -30.48
C HIS A 109 -10.38 23.72 -30.90
N ALA A 110 -11.48 24.46 -30.95
CA ALA A 110 -11.45 25.90 -31.21
C ALA A 110 -10.65 26.69 -30.17
N THR A 111 -10.58 26.21 -28.91
CA THR A 111 -9.76 26.82 -27.86
C THR A 111 -8.26 26.64 -28.09
N LEU A 112 -7.87 25.63 -28.88
CA LEU A 112 -6.50 25.36 -29.29
C LEU A 112 -6.14 26.14 -30.57
N ALA A 113 -7.08 26.27 -31.51
CA ALA A 113 -6.92 27.07 -32.73
C ALA A 113 -6.70 28.57 -32.47
N GLY A 114 -7.05 29.06 -31.28
CA GLY A 114 -6.97 30.48 -30.92
C GLY A 114 -5.73 30.93 -30.15
N ARG A 115 -4.78 30.03 -29.83
CA ARG A 115 -3.60 30.28 -28.98
C ARG A 115 -2.35 30.64 -29.78
N ASP A 116 -1.41 31.35 -29.15
CA ASP A 116 -0.06 31.58 -29.67
C ASP A 116 0.77 30.28 -29.57
N GLU A 117 1.67 30.05 -30.54
CA GLU A 117 2.44 28.80 -30.77
C GLU A 117 3.29 28.35 -29.56
N ASP A 118 3.58 29.22 -28.59
CA ASP A 118 4.40 28.92 -27.40
C ASP A 118 3.59 28.48 -26.16
N SER A 119 2.29 28.19 -26.30
CA SER A 119 1.41 27.88 -25.17
C SER A 119 1.50 26.40 -24.73
N ILE A 120 1.63 26.16 -23.42
CA ILE A 120 1.69 24.80 -22.83
C ILE A 120 0.42 24.00 -23.16
N VAL A 121 0.60 22.73 -23.55
CA VAL A 121 -0.44 21.70 -23.75
C VAL A 121 -1.37 21.70 -22.54
N ALA A 122 -2.65 22.04 -22.73
CA ALA A 122 -3.65 22.04 -21.67
C ALA A 122 -4.80 21.08 -22.00
N LEU A 123 -5.23 20.29 -21.02
CA LEU A 123 -6.32 19.33 -21.17
C LEU A 123 -7.53 19.71 -20.29
N PRO A 124 -8.77 19.44 -20.75
CA PRO A 124 -9.97 19.56 -19.93
C PRO A 124 -9.87 18.75 -18.64
N PHE A 125 -10.07 19.38 -17.48
CA PHE A 125 -9.93 18.71 -16.18
C PHE A 125 -11.21 18.72 -15.34
N ALA A 126 -11.88 19.87 -15.22
CA ALA A 126 -13.06 20.02 -14.37
C ALA A 126 -14.20 20.72 -15.11
N TRP A 127 -15.39 20.13 -15.00
CA TRP A 127 -16.62 20.61 -15.63
C TRP A 127 -17.65 20.95 -14.55
N GLU A 128 -18.24 22.14 -14.62
CA GLU A 128 -19.22 22.59 -13.64
C GLU A 128 -20.51 23.08 -14.30
N LYS A 129 -21.63 22.70 -13.67
CA LYS A 129 -23.01 23.11 -14.01
C LYS A 129 -23.33 22.90 -15.50
N ILE A 130 -23.21 21.65 -15.91
CA ILE A 130 -23.58 21.16 -17.24
C ILE A 130 -25.11 20.96 -17.28
N ASN A 131 -25.78 21.55 -18.25
CA ASN A 131 -27.21 21.34 -18.50
C ASN A 131 -27.41 20.86 -19.94
N LEU A 132 -28.08 19.71 -20.09
CA LEU A 132 -28.47 19.16 -21.38
C LEU A 132 -29.92 19.57 -21.69
N HIS A 133 -30.13 20.18 -22.86
CA HIS A 133 -31.42 20.75 -23.29
C HIS A 133 -32.08 19.92 -24.40
N ALA A 134 -31.29 19.37 -25.32
CA ALA A 134 -31.74 18.54 -26.44
C ALA A 134 -30.73 17.43 -26.73
N THR A 135 -31.13 16.41 -27.51
CA THR A 135 -30.30 15.24 -27.81
C THR A 135 -30.19 14.95 -29.30
N GLY A 136 -29.13 14.27 -29.72
CA GLY A 136 -29.01 13.73 -31.08
C GLY A 136 -28.54 14.71 -32.16
N ALA A 137 -27.95 15.85 -31.78
CA ALA A 137 -27.38 16.79 -32.75
C ALA A 137 -26.15 16.18 -33.45
N SER A 138 -26.12 16.24 -34.78
CA SER A 138 -24.98 15.86 -35.62
C SER A 138 -24.16 17.06 -36.12
N VAL A 139 -24.75 18.26 -36.06
CA VAL A 139 -24.14 19.55 -36.39
C VAL A 139 -24.48 20.53 -35.29
N VAL A 140 -23.49 21.29 -34.83
CA VAL A 140 -23.66 22.27 -33.75
C VAL A 140 -23.01 23.61 -34.07
N ARG A 141 -23.59 24.65 -33.48
CA ARG A 141 -23.05 26.00 -33.35
C ARG A 141 -22.75 26.22 -31.88
N ALA A 142 -21.57 26.71 -31.54
CA ALA A 142 -21.19 26.95 -30.15
C ALA A 142 -20.57 28.32 -29.94
N ARG A 143 -20.76 28.85 -28.73
CA ARG A 143 -20.08 30.05 -28.22
C ARG A 143 -19.23 29.65 -27.03
N ILE A 144 -17.96 30.02 -27.05
CA ILE A 144 -17.01 29.81 -25.97
C ILE A 144 -16.57 31.17 -25.43
N THR A 145 -16.79 31.40 -24.14
CA THR A 145 -16.47 32.66 -23.47
C THR A 145 -15.45 32.43 -22.35
N PRO A 146 -14.25 33.03 -22.43
CA PRO A 146 -13.21 32.84 -21.42
C PRO A 146 -13.51 33.61 -20.13
N HIS A 147 -13.17 32.99 -19.00
CA HIS A 147 -13.29 33.50 -17.64
C HIS A 147 -11.88 33.73 -17.04
N SER A 148 -11.80 34.29 -15.83
CA SER A 148 -10.51 34.41 -15.12
C SER A 148 -10.02 33.05 -14.61
N GLY A 149 -8.72 32.74 -14.79
CA GLY A 149 -8.09 31.51 -14.28
C GLY A 149 -8.21 30.28 -15.19
N ASP A 150 -7.96 30.44 -16.50
CA ASP A 150 -7.92 29.37 -17.52
C ASP A 150 -9.20 28.53 -17.68
N ALA A 151 -10.34 29.08 -17.22
CA ALA A 151 -11.67 28.49 -17.37
C ALA A 151 -12.47 29.14 -18.50
N VAL A 152 -13.38 28.38 -19.13
CA VAL A 152 -14.30 28.86 -20.18
C VAL A 152 -15.74 28.43 -19.90
N SER A 153 -16.72 29.23 -20.33
CA SER A 153 -18.12 28.78 -20.46
C SER A 153 -18.42 28.40 -21.91
N ILE A 154 -19.29 27.42 -22.12
CA ILE A 154 -19.63 26.90 -23.45
C ILE A 154 -21.14 26.80 -23.58
N GLU A 155 -21.68 27.41 -24.62
CA GLU A 155 -23.08 27.29 -25.02
C GLU A 155 -23.15 26.65 -26.40
N VAL A 156 -23.94 25.61 -26.56
CA VAL A 156 -24.06 24.85 -27.80
C VAL A 156 -25.52 24.81 -28.23
N ALA A 157 -25.76 25.12 -29.49
CA ALA A 157 -27.03 25.02 -30.17
C ALA A 157 -26.92 24.13 -31.42
N ASP A 158 -28.06 23.64 -31.91
CA ASP A 158 -28.12 22.93 -33.19
C ASP A 158 -28.07 23.90 -34.39
N GLU A 159 -28.19 23.36 -35.61
CA GLU A 159 -28.20 24.15 -36.84
C GLU A 159 -29.39 25.13 -36.97
N THR A 160 -30.46 24.91 -36.19
CA THR A 160 -31.63 25.78 -36.13
C THR A 160 -31.47 26.90 -35.11
N GLY A 161 -30.41 26.84 -34.28
CA GLY A 161 -30.16 27.75 -33.18
C GLY A 161 -30.87 27.34 -31.87
N SER A 162 -31.43 26.13 -31.81
CA SER A 162 -32.06 25.61 -30.60
C SER A 162 -31.00 25.10 -29.61
N PRO A 163 -31.07 25.42 -28.30
CA PRO A 163 -30.07 25.00 -27.32
C PRO A 163 -29.95 23.47 -27.20
N VAL A 164 -28.71 22.96 -27.15
CA VAL A 164 -28.38 21.54 -26.99
C VAL A 164 -27.72 21.28 -25.64
N ILE A 165 -26.63 21.99 -25.32
CA ILE A 165 -25.95 21.87 -24.02
C ILE A 165 -25.40 23.23 -23.58
N SER A 166 -25.43 23.51 -22.27
CA SER A 166 -24.72 24.63 -21.68
C SER A 166 -23.80 24.17 -20.55
N ILE A 167 -22.59 24.73 -20.51
CA ILE A 167 -21.54 24.43 -19.55
C ILE A 167 -21.10 25.77 -18.96
N GLN A 168 -21.29 25.96 -17.65
CA GLN A 168 -20.96 27.23 -17.02
C GLN A 168 -19.45 27.42 -16.86
N SER A 169 -18.73 26.36 -16.52
CA SER A 169 -17.28 26.44 -16.33
C SER A 169 -16.61 25.14 -16.76
N LEU A 170 -15.56 25.26 -17.57
CA LEU A 170 -14.64 24.22 -17.96
C LEU A 170 -13.22 24.70 -17.65
N ALA A 171 -12.58 24.10 -16.65
CA ALA A 171 -11.19 24.39 -16.29
C ALA A 171 -10.21 23.42 -16.98
N SER A 172 -9.09 23.96 -17.43
CA SER A 172 -8.01 23.20 -18.08
C SER A 172 -6.75 23.13 -17.22
N ARG A 173 -5.93 22.09 -17.41
CA ARG A 173 -4.63 21.92 -16.72
C ARG A 173 -3.49 21.71 -17.70
N PRO A 174 -2.32 22.35 -17.48
CA PRO A 174 -1.14 22.13 -18.30
C PRO A 174 -0.54 20.73 -18.08
N VAL A 175 -0.02 20.13 -19.15
CA VAL A 175 0.71 18.86 -19.17
C VAL A 175 2.04 19.08 -19.89
N THR A 176 3.16 18.71 -19.28
CA THR A 176 4.48 18.79 -19.93
C THR A 176 4.76 17.53 -20.76
N ALA A 177 5.43 17.67 -21.90
CA ALA A 177 5.81 16.55 -22.77
C ALA A 177 6.73 15.52 -22.08
N GLU A 178 7.50 15.94 -21.06
CA GLU A 178 8.32 15.06 -20.22
C GLU A 178 7.49 14.05 -19.40
N ASN A 179 6.26 14.41 -18.99
CA ASN A 179 5.35 13.53 -18.26
C ASN A 179 4.74 12.42 -19.14
N LEU A 180 4.74 12.60 -20.46
CA LEU A 180 4.16 11.66 -21.43
C LEU A 180 5.19 10.67 -22.02
N THR A 181 6.47 11.06 -22.13
CA THR A 181 7.48 10.30 -22.90
C THR A 181 8.54 9.59 -22.05
N THR A 182 8.93 10.15 -20.89
CA THR A 182 9.94 9.51 -20.01
C THR A 182 9.34 8.40 -19.15
N THR A 183 8.02 8.21 -19.20
CA THR A 183 7.23 7.40 -18.26
C THR A 183 6.96 5.99 -18.73
N THR A 184 7.18 5.68 -20.00
CA THR A 184 6.68 4.42 -20.56
C THR A 184 7.80 3.39 -20.77
N THR A 185 9.04 3.81 -21.07
CA THR A 185 10.05 2.85 -21.59
C THR A 185 10.90 2.13 -20.53
N ALA A 186 11.12 2.74 -19.35
CA ALA A 186 11.79 2.10 -18.22
C ALA A 186 10.80 1.61 -17.14
N ARG A 187 9.61 2.22 -17.06
CA ARG A 187 8.68 2.07 -15.93
C ARG A 187 7.73 0.86 -16.05
N GLU A 188 7.62 0.23 -17.23
CA GLU A 188 6.83 -1.00 -17.47
C GLU A 188 7.63 -2.32 -17.32
N ARG A 189 8.92 -2.26 -16.95
CA ARG A 189 9.80 -3.44 -16.99
C ARG A 189 9.76 -4.31 -15.73
N LEU A 190 9.32 -3.77 -14.59
CA LEU A 190 9.31 -4.48 -13.32
C LEU A 190 8.02 -5.28 -13.15
N HIS A 191 8.17 -6.60 -13.07
CA HIS A 191 7.08 -7.52 -12.78
C HIS A 191 7.32 -8.15 -11.42
N ILE A 192 6.26 -8.27 -10.63
CA ILE A 192 6.25 -9.02 -9.39
C ILE A 192 5.26 -10.18 -9.49
N VAL A 193 5.50 -11.24 -8.73
CA VAL A 193 4.54 -12.34 -8.61
C VAL A 193 3.52 -11.96 -7.55
N HIS A 194 2.27 -11.82 -7.95
CA HIS A 194 1.14 -11.61 -7.06
C HIS A 194 0.41 -12.94 -6.81
N TRP A 195 0.14 -13.22 -5.54
CA TRP A 195 -0.58 -14.41 -5.10
C TRP A 195 -2.01 -14.03 -4.73
N THR A 196 -2.97 -14.36 -5.60
CA THR A 196 -4.39 -14.05 -5.34
C THR A 196 -5.12 -15.28 -4.83
N PRO A 197 -5.94 -15.19 -3.77
CA PRO A 197 -6.77 -16.30 -3.33
C PRO A 197 -7.73 -16.71 -4.45
N LEU A 198 -7.86 -18.01 -4.68
CA LEU A 198 -8.95 -18.53 -5.50
C LEU A 198 -10.25 -18.48 -4.69
N PRO A 199 -11.39 -18.16 -5.33
CA PRO A 199 -12.68 -18.32 -4.70
C PRO A 199 -12.82 -19.75 -4.19
N ALA A 200 -13.18 -19.92 -2.92
CA ALA A 200 -13.48 -21.24 -2.39
C ALA A 200 -14.53 -21.89 -3.27
N VAL A 201 -14.25 -23.10 -3.77
CA VAL A 201 -15.29 -23.93 -4.37
C VAL A 201 -16.32 -24.12 -3.26
N SER A 202 -17.46 -23.47 -3.38
CA SER A 202 -18.54 -23.62 -2.40
C SER A 202 -18.81 -25.11 -2.25
N GLU A 203 -18.97 -25.59 -1.01
CA GLU A 203 -19.48 -26.94 -0.79
C GLU A 203 -20.67 -27.17 -1.73
N PRO A 204 -20.74 -28.31 -2.43
CA PRO A 204 -21.80 -28.52 -3.39
C PRO A 204 -23.14 -28.39 -2.66
N ALA A 205 -23.89 -27.36 -3.02
CA ALA A 205 -25.30 -27.23 -2.66
C ALA A 205 -25.97 -28.57 -2.96
N SER A 206 -26.67 -29.13 -1.97
CA SER A 206 -27.19 -30.50 -1.96
C SER A 206 -27.75 -30.95 -3.33
N SER A 207 -26.96 -31.70 -4.08
CA SER A 207 -27.36 -32.47 -5.25
C SER A 207 -26.14 -33.16 -5.87
N ALA A 208 -25.82 -34.37 -5.41
CA ALA A 208 -25.20 -35.49 -6.14
C ALA A 208 -24.15 -35.23 -7.25
N ALA A 209 -23.38 -34.14 -7.22
CA ALA A 209 -22.16 -33.99 -7.99
C ALA A 209 -21.01 -34.49 -7.09
N VAL A 210 -20.71 -35.78 -7.21
CA VAL A 210 -19.52 -36.37 -6.59
C VAL A 210 -18.32 -35.59 -7.11
N ALA A 211 -17.62 -34.85 -6.23
CA ALA A 211 -16.31 -34.29 -6.58
C ALA A 211 -15.48 -35.44 -7.17
N PRO A 212 -14.83 -35.26 -8.34
CA PRO A 212 -14.12 -36.35 -8.97
C PRO A 212 -13.14 -36.93 -7.95
N VAL A 213 -13.27 -38.23 -7.65
CA VAL A 213 -12.31 -38.93 -6.80
C VAL A 213 -11.02 -38.99 -7.60
N VAL A 214 -10.15 -38.00 -7.37
CA VAL A 214 -8.83 -37.96 -7.97
C VAL A 214 -7.96 -38.89 -7.15
N PHE A 215 -7.64 -40.06 -7.72
CA PHE A 215 -6.63 -40.94 -7.17
C PHE A 215 -5.26 -40.28 -7.30
N TYR A 216 -4.47 -40.30 -6.23
CA TYR A 216 -3.07 -39.90 -6.24
C TYR A 216 -2.16 -41.02 -5.74
N ALA A 217 -0.87 -40.93 -6.04
CA ALA A 217 0.18 -41.75 -5.46
C ALA A 217 1.39 -40.88 -5.12
N ASP A 218 2.13 -41.23 -4.08
CA ASP A 218 3.45 -40.66 -3.84
C ASP A 218 4.43 -41.20 -4.88
N TRP A 219 5.32 -40.35 -5.37
CA TRP A 219 6.39 -40.71 -6.29
C TRP A 219 7.24 -41.87 -5.75
N ILE A 220 7.51 -41.92 -4.44
CA ILE A 220 8.30 -42.98 -3.82
C ILE A 220 7.59 -44.35 -3.88
N ASP A 221 6.26 -44.36 -3.87
CA ASP A 221 5.45 -45.59 -3.78
C ASP A 221 5.02 -46.14 -5.14
N ILE A 222 5.29 -45.44 -6.24
CA ILE A 222 4.75 -45.77 -7.56
C ILE A 222 5.44 -46.98 -8.21
N GLY A 223 6.76 -47.11 -8.05
CA GLY A 223 7.56 -48.20 -8.61
C GLY A 223 7.29 -48.42 -10.12
N GLU A 224 7.04 -49.67 -10.53
CA GLU A 224 6.69 -50.07 -11.90
C GLU A 224 5.17 -50.08 -12.19
N ARG A 225 4.33 -49.58 -11.26
CA ARG A 225 2.87 -49.62 -11.39
C ARG A 225 2.37 -48.61 -12.42
N THR A 226 1.14 -48.81 -12.91
CA THR A 226 0.45 -47.81 -13.73
C THR A 226 0.16 -46.57 -12.89
N PRO A 227 0.59 -45.37 -13.32
CA PRO A 227 0.41 -44.16 -12.54
C PRO A 227 -1.05 -43.71 -12.50
N PRO A 228 -1.53 -43.16 -11.37
CA PRO A 228 -2.81 -42.47 -11.31
C PRO A 228 -2.74 -41.10 -12.03
N PRO A 229 -3.87 -40.38 -12.17
CA PRO A 229 -3.89 -39.07 -12.81
C PRO A 229 -2.97 -38.04 -12.15
N VAL A 230 -2.76 -38.13 -10.84
CA VAL A 230 -1.88 -37.22 -10.08
C VAL A 230 -0.82 -38.00 -9.34
N VAL A 231 0.44 -37.62 -9.48
CA VAL A 231 1.56 -38.17 -8.71
C VAL A 231 2.21 -37.06 -7.92
N VAL A 232 2.42 -37.26 -6.62
CA VAL A 232 2.96 -36.23 -5.72
C VAL A 232 4.42 -36.55 -5.40
N LEU A 233 5.32 -35.59 -5.63
CA LEU A 233 6.67 -35.59 -5.09
C LEU A 233 6.70 -34.67 -3.87
N ASP A 234 6.72 -35.25 -2.67
CA ASP A 234 6.72 -34.50 -1.41
C ASP A 234 8.14 -34.10 -0.98
N MET A 235 8.48 -32.83 -1.22
CA MET A 235 9.77 -32.25 -0.84
C MET A 235 9.76 -31.58 0.55
N ARG A 236 8.63 -31.59 1.27
CA ARG A 236 8.51 -30.89 2.57
C ARG A 236 9.46 -31.45 3.63
N THR A 237 9.84 -32.72 3.53
CA THR A 237 10.78 -33.38 4.46
C THR A 237 12.20 -32.80 4.39
N THR A 238 12.55 -32.09 3.32
CA THR A 238 13.83 -31.38 3.20
C THR A 238 13.87 -30.04 3.96
N ALA A 239 12.71 -29.49 4.36
CA ALA A 239 12.59 -28.23 5.10
C ALA A 239 12.96 -28.35 6.60
N GLY A 240 12.70 -29.52 7.21
CA GLY A 240 12.91 -29.75 8.65
C GLY A 240 14.33 -30.15 9.07
N ARG A 241 15.30 -30.25 8.15
CA ARG A 241 16.68 -30.66 8.45
C ARG A 241 17.54 -29.43 8.80
N THR A 242 17.41 -28.95 10.03
CA THR A 242 18.15 -27.77 10.53
C THR A 242 19.65 -28.00 10.76
N ASP A 243 20.09 -29.27 10.82
CA ASP A 243 21.49 -29.65 11.07
C ASP A 243 22.39 -29.60 9.83
N THR A 244 21.86 -29.31 8.65
CA THR A 244 22.61 -29.27 7.39
C THR A 244 22.64 -27.85 6.84
N ASP A 245 23.81 -27.41 6.37
CA ASP A 245 23.97 -26.07 5.80
C ASP A 245 23.07 -25.87 4.55
N VAL A 246 22.65 -24.62 4.34
CA VAL A 246 21.69 -24.25 3.28
C VAL A 246 22.19 -24.65 1.88
N LEU A 247 23.49 -24.53 1.62
CA LEU A 247 24.05 -24.82 0.30
C LEU A 247 23.95 -26.31 -0.02
N THR A 248 24.31 -27.18 0.92
CA THR A 248 24.17 -28.64 0.77
C THR A 248 22.70 -29.05 0.57
N ARG A 249 21.76 -28.39 1.27
CA ARG A 249 20.32 -28.63 1.10
C ARG A 249 19.84 -28.24 -0.31
N VAL A 250 20.23 -27.07 -0.82
CA VAL A 250 19.91 -26.61 -2.18
C VAL A 250 20.42 -27.60 -3.23
N HIS A 251 21.69 -28.02 -3.14
CA HIS A 251 22.28 -28.98 -4.08
C HIS A 251 21.57 -30.33 -4.07
N SER A 252 21.27 -30.86 -2.88
CA SER A 252 20.64 -32.18 -2.74
C SER A 252 19.21 -32.16 -3.28
N ALA A 253 18.41 -31.16 -2.90
CA ALA A 253 17.00 -31.06 -3.31
C ALA A 253 16.85 -30.84 -4.82
N THR A 254 17.67 -29.96 -5.41
CA THR A 254 17.63 -29.72 -6.87
C THR A 254 18.09 -30.93 -7.66
N HIS A 255 19.12 -31.66 -7.20
CA HIS A 255 19.58 -32.88 -7.85
C HIS A 255 18.54 -34.01 -7.78
N GLU A 256 17.92 -34.21 -6.62
CA GLU A 256 16.85 -35.17 -6.43
C GLU A 256 15.68 -34.89 -7.38
N VAL A 257 15.18 -33.66 -7.39
CA VAL A 257 14.07 -33.25 -8.27
C VAL A 257 14.46 -33.38 -9.75
N LEU A 258 15.70 -33.04 -10.13
CA LEU A 258 16.17 -33.22 -11.50
C LEU A 258 16.10 -34.68 -11.96
N VAL A 259 16.53 -35.63 -11.12
CA VAL A 259 16.43 -37.07 -11.42
C VAL A 259 14.98 -37.49 -11.60
N VAL A 260 14.07 -37.02 -10.73
CA VAL A 260 12.63 -37.29 -10.84
C VAL A 260 12.04 -36.74 -12.13
N LEU A 261 12.33 -35.47 -12.46
CA LEU A 261 11.86 -34.83 -13.68
C LEU A 261 12.35 -35.57 -14.94
N GLN A 262 13.62 -35.98 -14.97
CA GLN A 262 14.17 -36.75 -16.09
C GLN A 262 13.50 -38.12 -16.25
N GLY A 263 13.24 -38.83 -15.15
CA GLY A 263 12.50 -40.10 -15.17
C GLY A 263 11.04 -39.91 -15.64
N TRP A 264 10.34 -38.95 -15.03
CA TRP A 264 8.96 -38.59 -15.34
C TRP A 264 8.74 -38.25 -16.82
N LEU A 265 9.66 -37.48 -17.41
CA LEU A 265 9.54 -37.04 -18.79
C LEU A 265 9.97 -38.11 -19.80
N ARG A 266 10.83 -39.05 -19.41
CA ARG A 266 11.34 -40.11 -20.29
C ARG A 266 10.37 -41.29 -20.45
N GLU A 267 9.60 -41.62 -19.43
CA GLU A 267 8.74 -42.81 -19.44
C GLU A 267 7.32 -42.51 -19.97
N GLU A 268 6.92 -43.23 -21.01
CA GLU A 268 5.63 -43.03 -21.69
C GLU A 268 4.41 -43.29 -20.79
N ARG A 269 4.55 -44.14 -19.76
CA ARG A 269 3.45 -44.43 -18.82
C ARG A 269 2.97 -43.19 -18.05
N PHE A 270 3.81 -42.17 -17.87
CA PHE A 270 3.46 -40.92 -17.18
C PHE A 270 2.91 -39.83 -18.13
N ALA A 271 2.72 -40.14 -19.42
CA ALA A 271 2.29 -39.15 -20.40
C ALA A 271 0.88 -38.58 -20.12
N ALA A 272 0.01 -39.37 -19.49
CA ALA A 272 -1.37 -39.00 -19.15
C ALA A 272 -1.56 -38.54 -17.69
N SER A 273 -0.46 -38.45 -16.91
CA SER A 273 -0.49 -38.06 -15.51
C SER A 273 0.12 -36.67 -15.32
N THR A 274 -0.19 -36.05 -14.19
CA THR A 274 0.39 -34.77 -13.74
C THR A 274 1.28 -35.00 -12.51
N LEU A 275 2.51 -34.50 -12.55
CA LEU A 275 3.41 -34.50 -11.40
C LEU A 275 3.19 -33.23 -10.57
N VAL A 276 2.87 -33.38 -9.29
CA VAL A 276 2.79 -32.28 -8.33
C VAL A 276 4.07 -32.28 -7.51
N VAL A 277 4.87 -31.23 -7.61
CA VAL A 277 6.03 -31.02 -6.74
C VAL A 277 5.59 -30.18 -5.56
N LEU A 278 5.51 -30.81 -4.39
CA LEU A 278 4.97 -30.23 -3.16
C LEU A 278 6.12 -29.75 -2.26
N THR A 279 6.16 -28.45 -1.99
CA THR A 279 7.14 -27.80 -1.10
C THR A 279 6.44 -27.17 0.12
N CYS A 280 7.25 -26.64 1.03
CA CYS A 280 6.77 -25.97 2.23
C CYS A 280 7.63 -24.73 2.49
N GLY A 281 7.03 -23.55 2.54
CA GLY A 281 7.73 -22.29 2.79
C GLY A 281 8.73 -21.89 1.69
N ALA A 282 8.60 -22.47 0.48
CA ALA A 282 9.48 -22.19 -0.66
C ALA A 282 9.13 -20.87 -1.38
N VAL A 283 7.93 -20.35 -1.15
CA VAL A 283 7.44 -19.07 -1.68
C VAL A 283 6.76 -18.26 -0.57
N GLY A 284 6.87 -16.95 -0.62
CA GLY A 284 6.11 -16.04 0.25
C GLY A 284 4.86 -15.53 -0.47
N VAL A 285 3.70 -15.61 0.18
CA VAL A 285 2.54 -14.79 -0.23
C VAL A 285 2.66 -13.39 0.41
N ALA A 286 1.73 -12.48 0.11
CA ALA A 286 1.79 -11.10 0.60
C ALA A 286 1.97 -11.04 2.13
N GLY A 287 3.08 -10.45 2.59
CA GLY A 287 3.41 -10.31 4.02
C GLY A 287 4.15 -11.49 4.65
N GLU A 288 4.57 -12.48 3.87
CA GLU A 288 5.33 -13.65 4.34
C GLU A 288 6.76 -13.68 3.77
N ASP A 289 7.71 -14.07 4.62
CA ASP A 289 9.08 -14.38 4.20
C ASP A 289 9.18 -15.83 3.68
N VAL A 290 10.11 -16.03 2.74
CA VAL A 290 10.51 -17.37 2.31
C VAL A 290 11.33 -18.03 3.43
N THR A 291 10.90 -19.21 3.88
CA THR A 291 11.55 -19.94 4.97
C THR A 291 12.36 -21.16 4.49
N ASP A 292 12.14 -21.62 3.25
CA ASP A 292 12.89 -22.72 2.64
C ASP A 292 13.57 -22.34 1.32
N PRO A 293 14.80 -21.81 1.36
CA PRO A 293 15.57 -21.48 0.16
C PRO A 293 15.86 -22.67 -0.76
N ALA A 294 15.94 -23.90 -0.22
CA ALA A 294 16.14 -25.10 -1.01
C ALA A 294 14.91 -25.42 -1.86
N GLY A 295 13.72 -25.35 -1.25
CA GLY A 295 12.45 -25.37 -1.96
C GLY A 295 12.34 -24.27 -3.01
N SER A 296 12.78 -23.04 -2.74
CA SER A 296 12.77 -21.96 -3.75
C SER A 296 13.65 -22.27 -4.97
N ALA A 297 14.80 -22.92 -4.77
CA ALA A 297 15.65 -23.38 -5.87
C ALA A 297 14.97 -24.49 -6.68
N VAL A 298 14.27 -25.43 -6.02
CA VAL A 298 13.43 -26.43 -6.67
C VAL A 298 12.35 -25.77 -7.54
N TRP A 299 11.67 -24.74 -7.04
CA TRP A 299 10.71 -23.97 -7.83
C TRP A 299 11.33 -23.39 -9.10
N GLY A 300 12.57 -22.86 -9.02
CA GLY A 300 13.31 -22.37 -10.18
C GLY A 300 13.54 -23.44 -11.24
N LEU A 301 14.05 -24.61 -10.83
CA LEU A 301 14.29 -25.76 -11.71
C LEU A 301 12.99 -26.26 -12.37
N VAL A 302 11.95 -26.47 -11.55
CA VAL A 302 10.68 -27.04 -12.01
C VAL A 302 9.95 -26.07 -12.96
N ARG A 303 10.03 -24.75 -12.74
CA ARG A 303 9.47 -23.77 -13.69
C ARG A 303 10.06 -23.90 -15.10
N SER A 304 11.36 -24.20 -15.22
CA SER A 304 11.96 -24.49 -16.54
C SER A 304 11.32 -25.72 -17.18
N ALA A 305 11.19 -26.81 -16.42
CA ALA A 305 10.56 -28.04 -16.90
C ALA A 305 9.08 -27.85 -17.26
N GLN A 306 8.34 -27.00 -16.52
CA GLN A 306 6.96 -26.62 -16.82
C GLN A 306 6.85 -25.87 -18.15
N SER A 307 7.75 -24.92 -18.41
CA SER A 307 7.78 -24.19 -19.68
C SER A 307 8.09 -25.10 -20.87
N GLU A 308 8.96 -26.10 -20.67
CA GLU A 308 9.28 -27.10 -21.69
C GLU A 308 8.16 -28.14 -21.88
N ASN A 309 7.36 -28.42 -20.84
CA ASN A 309 6.33 -29.46 -20.83
C ASN A 309 5.01 -28.95 -20.22
N PRO A 310 4.26 -28.08 -20.93
CA PRO A 310 3.03 -27.47 -20.40
C PRO A 310 1.99 -28.51 -19.96
N GLY A 311 1.35 -28.27 -18.82
CA GLY A 311 0.25 -29.11 -18.29
C GLY A 311 0.69 -30.43 -17.63
N ARG A 312 1.97 -30.81 -17.68
CA ARG A 312 2.47 -32.07 -17.12
C ARG A 312 2.96 -31.99 -15.68
N ILE A 313 3.29 -30.79 -15.21
CA ILE A 313 3.92 -30.56 -13.91
C ILE A 313 3.24 -29.37 -13.23
N VAL A 314 2.93 -29.50 -11.94
CA VAL A 314 2.32 -28.47 -11.09
C VAL A 314 3.22 -28.23 -9.88
N LEU A 315 3.42 -26.96 -9.52
CA LEU A 315 4.11 -26.56 -8.28
C LEU A 315 3.08 -26.19 -7.22
N ALA A 316 3.24 -26.74 -6.02
CA ALA A 316 2.40 -26.42 -4.87
C ALA A 316 3.27 -26.18 -3.63
N ASP A 317 2.99 -25.11 -2.88
CA ASP A 317 3.68 -24.80 -1.62
C ASP A 317 2.71 -24.67 -0.46
N THR A 318 3.04 -25.19 0.73
CA THR A 318 2.15 -25.21 1.91
C THR A 318 2.74 -24.50 3.12
N ASP A 319 1.93 -24.28 4.16
CA ASP A 319 2.38 -23.77 5.45
C ASP A 319 3.39 -24.70 6.16
N PRO A 320 4.30 -24.17 7.02
CA PRO A 320 5.33 -24.93 7.71
C PRO A 320 4.91 -25.94 8.79
N ILE A 321 3.62 -26.07 9.14
CA ILE A 321 3.26 -26.67 10.44
C ILE A 321 2.22 -27.81 10.36
N GLU A 322 1.67 -28.13 9.20
CA GLU A 322 0.68 -29.22 9.11
C GLU A 322 1.23 -30.41 8.34
N ARG A 323 1.40 -31.55 9.02
CA ARG A 323 1.35 -32.84 8.33
C ARG A 323 -0.05 -32.93 7.73
N LEU A 324 -0.17 -32.57 6.46
CA LEU A 324 -1.35 -32.93 5.67
C LEU A 324 -1.55 -34.43 5.83
N ASP A 325 -2.72 -34.83 6.33
CA ASP A 325 -3.08 -36.23 6.39
C ASP A 325 -3.41 -36.76 4.98
N THR A 326 -3.71 -38.05 4.87
CA THR A 326 -4.03 -38.67 3.58
C THR A 326 -5.27 -38.05 2.93
N ALA A 327 -6.22 -37.53 3.73
CA ALA A 327 -7.44 -36.90 3.25
C ALA A 327 -7.14 -35.48 2.72
N ASP A 328 -6.28 -34.73 3.39
CA ASP A 328 -5.84 -33.40 2.98
C ASP A 328 -5.08 -33.42 1.63
N LEU A 329 -4.19 -34.41 1.44
CA LEU A 329 -3.50 -34.60 0.16
C LEU A 329 -4.45 -35.03 -0.96
N THR A 330 -5.51 -35.77 -0.64
CA THR A 330 -6.57 -36.11 -1.61
C THR A 330 -7.36 -34.87 -2.02
N GLY A 331 -7.75 -34.03 -1.06
CA GLY A 331 -8.43 -32.76 -1.31
C GLY A 331 -7.55 -31.79 -2.11
N LEU A 332 -6.25 -31.76 -1.81
CA LEU A 332 -5.25 -31.01 -2.56
C LEU A 332 -5.19 -31.47 -4.02
N ALA A 333 -5.01 -32.78 -4.26
CA ALA A 333 -4.95 -33.33 -5.62
C ALA A 333 -6.21 -33.00 -6.43
N ALA A 334 -7.40 -33.13 -5.83
CA ALA A 334 -8.66 -32.78 -6.47
C ALA A 334 -8.76 -31.28 -6.81
N THR A 335 -8.30 -30.41 -5.89
CA THR A 335 -8.33 -28.96 -6.08
C THR A 335 -7.33 -28.49 -7.15
N LEU A 336 -6.13 -29.08 -7.20
CA LEU A 336 -5.12 -28.79 -8.23
C LEU A 336 -5.62 -29.15 -9.63
N VAL A 337 -6.23 -30.34 -9.77
CA VAL A 337 -6.83 -30.78 -11.04
C VAL A 337 -7.96 -29.86 -11.48
N THR A 338 -8.80 -29.43 -10.55
CA THR A 338 -9.98 -28.58 -10.85
C THR A 338 -9.57 -27.15 -11.20
N SER A 339 -8.58 -26.59 -10.49
CA SER A 339 -8.13 -25.20 -10.70
C SER A 339 -7.35 -25.01 -12.01
N GLN A 340 -6.71 -26.06 -12.52
CA GLN A 340 -5.82 -26.02 -13.70
C GLN A 340 -4.69 -24.97 -13.59
N GLU A 341 -4.34 -24.57 -12.37
CA GLU A 341 -3.27 -23.62 -12.12
C GLU A 341 -1.92 -24.34 -12.09
N PRO A 342 -0.91 -23.89 -12.85
CA PRO A 342 0.40 -24.54 -12.89
C PRO A 342 1.22 -24.29 -11.61
N GLN A 343 0.90 -23.23 -10.86
CA GLN A 343 1.65 -22.80 -9.67
C GLN A 343 0.68 -22.28 -8.61
N VAL A 344 0.71 -22.89 -7.43
CA VAL A 344 -0.17 -22.53 -6.31
C VAL A 344 0.56 -22.46 -4.98
N ALA A 345 0.06 -21.63 -4.07
CA ALA A 345 0.46 -21.58 -2.67
C ALA A 345 -0.78 -21.79 -1.78
N ILE A 346 -0.63 -22.53 -0.70
CA ILE A 346 -1.71 -22.93 0.19
C ILE A 346 -1.40 -22.40 1.57
N ARG A 347 -2.26 -21.53 2.06
CA ARG A 347 -2.13 -20.87 3.35
C ARG A 347 -3.42 -21.03 4.13
N LYS A 348 -3.38 -21.72 5.26
CA LYS A 348 -4.53 -21.99 6.15
C LYS A 348 -5.73 -22.58 5.39
N GLY A 349 -5.44 -23.53 4.50
CA GLY A 349 -6.45 -24.17 3.63
C GLY A 349 -6.93 -23.34 2.44
N VAL A 350 -6.46 -22.10 2.25
CA VAL A 350 -6.82 -21.25 1.12
C VAL A 350 -5.80 -21.40 -0.01
N LEU A 351 -6.28 -21.76 -1.20
CA LEU A 351 -5.47 -21.86 -2.41
C LEU A 351 -5.25 -20.48 -3.03
N HIS A 352 -4.01 -20.14 -3.31
CA HIS A 352 -3.60 -18.91 -3.99
C HIS A 352 -2.95 -19.25 -5.31
N ARG A 353 -3.32 -18.54 -6.37
CA ARG A 353 -2.71 -18.66 -7.71
C ARG A 353 -1.64 -17.60 -7.91
N ALA A 354 -0.57 -17.95 -8.62
CA ALA A 354 0.48 -17.01 -9.01
C ALA A 354 0.15 -16.31 -10.34
N ARG A 355 0.29 -14.98 -10.39
CA ARG A 355 0.29 -14.19 -11.63
C ARG A 355 1.42 -13.19 -11.60
N ALA A 356 2.09 -13.00 -12.73
CA ALA A 356 3.03 -11.90 -12.89
C ALA A 356 2.25 -10.63 -13.25
N THR A 357 2.39 -9.58 -12.46
CA THR A 357 1.77 -8.27 -12.71
C THR A 357 2.84 -7.19 -12.75
N GLY A 358 2.63 -6.17 -13.58
CA GLY A 358 3.48 -4.97 -13.57
C GLY A 358 3.29 -4.22 -12.25
N VAL A 359 4.37 -3.66 -11.70
CA VAL A 359 4.27 -2.83 -10.49
C VAL A 359 3.62 -1.49 -10.86
N PRO A 360 2.48 -1.10 -10.24
CA PRO A 360 1.86 0.19 -10.51
C PRO A 360 2.81 1.35 -10.17
N HIS A 361 2.83 2.35 -11.04
CA HIS A 361 3.73 3.51 -10.95
C HIS A 361 3.65 4.24 -9.60
N ASP A 362 2.43 4.38 -9.07
CA ASP A 362 2.16 5.16 -7.86
C ASP A 362 2.46 4.38 -6.56
N SER A 363 2.89 3.11 -6.68
CA SER A 363 3.24 2.27 -5.53
C SER A 363 4.70 2.41 -5.08
N MET A 364 5.53 3.18 -5.79
CA MET A 364 6.96 3.35 -5.49
C MET A 364 7.35 4.83 -5.41
N LEU A 365 8.13 5.18 -4.39
CA LEU A 365 8.69 6.52 -4.26
C LEU A 365 9.93 6.69 -5.15
N ALA A 366 9.95 7.77 -5.95
CA ALA A 366 11.11 8.12 -6.76
C ALA A 366 12.20 8.78 -5.91
N THR A 367 13.43 8.26 -5.96
CA THR A 367 14.58 8.88 -5.28
C THR A 367 15.17 10.01 -6.12
N PRO A 368 15.49 11.18 -5.54
CA PRO A 368 16.30 12.19 -6.23
C PRO A 368 17.69 11.63 -6.58
N GLU A 369 18.04 11.61 -7.87
CA GLU A 369 19.30 11.01 -8.30
C GLU A 369 20.53 11.74 -7.71
N LYS A 370 21.37 10.99 -7.00
CA LYS A 370 22.68 11.44 -6.46
C LYS A 370 22.62 12.63 -5.49
N LEU A 371 21.44 13.00 -5.00
CA LEU A 371 21.27 14.03 -3.99
C LEU A 371 20.82 13.41 -2.67
N PRO A 372 21.29 13.92 -1.53
CA PRO A 372 20.68 13.58 -0.25
C PRO A 372 19.20 13.90 -0.28
N TRP A 373 18.39 12.97 0.21
CA TRP A 373 16.95 13.07 0.31
C TRP A 373 16.45 12.75 1.72
N ARG A 374 15.23 13.23 2.01
CA ARG A 374 14.45 12.97 3.22
C ARG A 374 13.01 12.59 2.82
N LEU A 375 12.42 11.67 3.56
CA LEU A 375 11.00 11.34 3.42
C LEU A 375 10.16 12.47 4.01
N GLU A 376 9.29 13.06 3.19
CA GLU A 376 8.37 14.12 3.57
C GLU A 376 6.92 13.65 3.44
N VAL A 377 6.08 14.19 4.32
CA VAL A 377 4.64 14.04 4.24
C VAL A 377 4.14 15.27 3.48
N GLY A 378 3.61 15.08 2.27
CA GLY A 378 2.99 16.14 1.48
C GLY A 378 1.67 16.61 2.09
N ASP A 379 0.58 16.58 1.33
CA ASP A 379 -0.76 16.89 1.86
C ASP A 379 -1.13 15.89 2.98
N MET A 380 -1.27 16.40 4.21
CA MET A 380 -1.55 15.61 5.41
C MET A 380 -2.90 14.86 5.27
N GLY A 381 -2.93 13.59 5.68
CA GLY A 381 -4.17 12.78 5.73
C GLY A 381 -4.27 11.64 4.71
N SER A 382 -3.27 11.46 3.84
CA SER A 382 -3.12 10.27 2.99
C SER A 382 -1.66 9.81 2.93
N PHE A 383 -1.43 8.53 2.64
CA PHE A 383 -0.09 8.02 2.33
C PHE A 383 0.33 8.31 0.89
N ASP A 384 -0.61 8.65 0.00
CA ASP A 384 -0.36 8.92 -1.42
C ASP A 384 0.48 10.19 -1.64
N SER A 385 0.59 11.04 -0.62
CA SER A 385 1.37 12.28 -0.64
C SER A 385 2.78 12.13 -0.06
N LEU A 386 3.20 10.92 0.31
CA LEU A 386 4.58 10.67 0.73
C LEU A 386 5.52 10.88 -0.46
N GLU A 387 6.62 11.58 -0.23
CA GLU A 387 7.65 11.79 -1.24
C GLU A 387 9.06 11.77 -0.66
N LEU A 388 10.05 11.46 -1.51
CA LEU A 388 11.46 11.60 -1.17
C LEU A 388 11.95 12.95 -1.70
N ALA A 389 11.84 13.98 -0.88
CA ALA A 389 12.29 15.32 -1.22
C ALA A 389 13.81 15.45 -1.10
N VAL A 390 14.42 16.28 -1.94
CA VAL A 390 15.84 16.66 -1.80
C VAL A 390 16.05 17.32 -0.43
N TYR A 391 17.12 16.95 0.27
CA TYR A 391 17.45 17.44 1.60
C TYR A 391 18.80 18.17 1.61
N PRO A 392 18.84 19.46 1.20
CA PRO A 392 20.06 20.27 1.17
C PRO A 392 20.82 20.35 2.50
N PRO A 393 20.17 20.41 3.68
CA PRO A 393 20.87 20.52 4.96
C PRO A 393 21.87 19.39 5.24
N ALA A 394 21.76 18.23 4.57
CA ALA A 394 22.76 17.17 4.65
C ALA A 394 24.19 17.64 4.31
N GLY A 395 24.34 18.66 3.45
CA GLY A 395 25.63 19.23 3.03
C GLY A 395 26.13 20.42 3.85
N GLU A 396 25.40 20.86 4.88
CA GLU A 396 25.77 22.04 5.68
C GLU A 396 26.99 21.79 6.58
N THR A 397 27.59 22.84 7.14
CA THR A 397 28.70 22.66 8.09
C THR A 397 28.15 22.18 9.44
N LEU A 398 28.79 21.18 10.06
CA LEU A 398 28.34 20.65 11.35
C LEU A 398 28.59 21.64 12.50
N GLU A 399 27.57 21.84 13.33
CA GLU A 399 27.69 22.59 14.58
C GLU A 399 28.42 21.79 15.66
N SER A 400 28.73 22.45 16.78
CA SER A 400 29.38 21.80 17.92
C SER A 400 28.53 20.65 18.45
N GLY A 401 29.13 19.48 18.61
CA GLY A 401 28.46 18.27 19.11
C GLY A 401 27.60 17.52 18.09
N GLN A 402 27.53 17.97 16.82
CA GLN A 402 26.78 17.27 15.78
C GLN A 402 27.61 16.20 15.08
N VAL A 403 26.92 15.18 14.57
CA VAL A 403 27.49 14.14 13.71
C VAL A 403 26.66 13.99 12.45
N ARG A 404 27.33 13.76 11.30
CA ARG A 404 26.70 13.42 10.03
C ARG A 404 26.76 11.91 9.82
N ILE A 405 25.65 11.30 9.44
CA ILE A 405 25.51 9.84 9.33
C ILE A 405 24.93 9.50 7.95
N ALA A 406 25.62 8.64 7.21
CA ALA A 406 25.06 7.96 6.04
C ALA A 406 24.13 6.85 6.51
N MET A 407 22.82 7.06 6.34
CA MET A 407 21.80 6.15 6.84
C MET A 407 21.78 4.84 6.04
N ARG A 408 21.59 3.73 6.75
CA ARG A 408 21.49 2.38 6.17
C ARG A 408 20.13 1.73 6.44
N ALA A 409 19.55 2.03 7.60
CA ALA A 409 18.20 1.62 7.97
C ALA A 409 17.57 2.69 8.87
N ALA A 410 16.25 2.83 8.78
CA ALA A 410 15.45 3.67 9.67
C ALA A 410 14.38 2.82 10.35
N GLY A 411 14.10 3.11 11.61
CA GLY A 411 12.98 2.51 12.34
C GLY A 411 11.68 3.26 12.07
N LEU A 412 10.58 2.52 11.90
CA LEU A 412 9.23 3.07 11.77
C LEU A 412 8.43 2.80 13.04
N ASN A 413 7.81 3.85 13.58
CA ASN A 413 7.01 3.81 14.79
C ASN A 413 5.55 4.14 14.49
N PHE A 414 4.64 3.72 15.36
CA PHE A 414 3.21 4.04 15.24
C PHE A 414 2.95 5.56 15.20
N ARG A 415 3.79 6.36 15.86
CA ARG A 415 3.72 7.82 15.79
C ARG A 415 3.87 8.34 14.36
N ASP A 416 4.71 7.71 13.54
CA ASP A 416 5.05 8.18 12.20
C ASP A 416 3.84 8.00 11.27
N ILE A 417 3.07 6.92 11.49
CA ILE A 417 1.77 6.66 10.86
C ILE A 417 0.75 7.74 11.24
N LEU A 418 0.64 8.07 12.54
CA LEU A 418 -0.31 9.08 13.02
C LEU A 418 0.03 10.49 12.52
N VAL A 419 1.31 10.80 12.36
CA VAL A 419 1.77 12.08 11.79
C VAL A 419 1.46 12.13 10.30
N ALA A 420 1.77 11.07 9.55
CA ALA A 420 1.46 11.00 8.12
C ALA A 420 -0.05 11.15 7.83
N LEU A 421 -0.90 10.55 8.68
CA LEU A 421 -2.37 10.67 8.59
C LEU A 421 -2.92 11.99 9.16
N GLY A 422 -2.07 12.90 9.64
CA GLY A 422 -2.50 14.18 10.21
C GLY A 422 -3.27 14.08 11.54
N VAL A 423 -3.29 12.90 12.17
CA VAL A 423 -3.93 12.67 13.47
C VAL A 423 -3.14 13.34 14.60
N VAL A 424 -1.81 13.36 14.49
CA VAL A 424 -0.90 14.01 15.43
C VAL A 424 -0.08 15.07 14.71
N GLN A 425 -0.07 16.29 15.23
CA GLN A 425 0.81 17.36 14.76
C GLN A 425 2.03 17.47 15.65
N LEU A 426 3.22 17.51 15.04
CA LEU A 426 4.47 17.73 15.76
C LEU A 426 4.82 19.23 15.74
N PRO A 427 5.27 19.82 16.87
CA PRO A 427 5.66 21.23 16.92
C PRO A 427 6.73 21.63 15.91
N TRP A 428 7.55 20.68 15.49
CA TRP A 428 8.68 20.85 14.55
C TRP A 428 8.39 20.34 13.12
N GLY A 429 7.14 19.92 12.84
CA GLY A 429 6.63 19.63 11.48
C GLY A 429 7.28 18.49 10.70
N THR A 430 8.31 17.82 11.24
CA THR A 430 9.08 16.78 10.55
C THR A 430 8.92 15.43 11.25
N LEU A 431 8.90 14.35 10.45
CA LEU A 431 8.86 12.99 10.99
C LEU A 431 10.08 12.76 11.89
N PRO A 432 9.92 12.35 13.16
CA PRO A 432 11.04 12.09 14.04
C PRO A 432 11.75 10.82 13.58
N GLY A 433 13.07 10.89 13.39
CA GLY A 433 13.86 9.76 12.91
C GLY A 433 14.44 8.92 14.04
N GLU A 434 14.46 7.61 13.84
CA GLU A 434 15.45 6.74 14.45
C GLU A 434 16.09 5.89 13.35
N GLY A 435 17.32 5.43 13.58
CA GLY A 435 17.95 4.57 12.59
C GLY A 435 19.39 4.23 12.92
N ALA A 436 20.01 3.59 11.94
CA ALA A 436 21.39 3.15 12.01
C ALA A 436 22.12 3.46 10.71
N GLY A 437 23.40 3.78 10.83
CA GLY A 437 24.22 4.20 9.70
C GLY A 437 25.70 4.33 10.04
N VAL A 438 26.45 4.94 9.14
CA VAL A 438 27.89 5.13 9.27
C VAL A 438 28.19 6.61 9.40
N VAL A 439 28.98 7.00 10.40
CA VAL A 439 29.43 8.38 10.58
C VAL A 439 30.27 8.80 9.38
N LEU A 440 29.89 9.91 8.75
CA LEU A 440 30.62 10.55 7.65
C LEU A 440 31.58 11.62 8.18
N ASP A 441 31.07 12.51 9.03
CA ASP A 441 31.80 13.65 9.58
C ASP A 441 31.37 13.90 11.02
N VAL A 442 32.24 14.55 11.78
CA VAL A 442 31.97 14.98 13.16
C VAL A 442 32.21 16.49 13.30
N GLY A 443 31.31 17.16 14.02
CA GLY A 443 31.41 18.58 14.33
C GLY A 443 32.38 18.87 15.47
N PRO A 444 32.67 20.17 15.73
CA PRO A 444 33.54 20.57 16.83
C PRO A 444 33.09 19.98 18.19
N GLY A 445 34.03 19.56 19.03
CA GLY A 445 33.73 19.05 20.38
C GLY A 445 33.18 17.62 20.45
N VAL A 446 33.06 16.93 19.31
CA VAL A 446 32.81 15.48 19.28
C VAL A 446 34.15 14.75 19.42
N VAL A 447 34.28 13.95 20.48
CA VAL A 447 35.52 13.19 20.78
C VAL A 447 35.31 11.69 20.83
N ASP A 448 34.07 11.24 21.06
CA ASP A 448 33.76 9.83 21.28
C ASP A 448 33.37 9.08 20.01
N LEU A 449 33.21 9.78 18.87
CA LEU A 449 32.83 9.23 17.57
C LEU A 449 33.80 9.74 16.49
N ALA A 450 34.03 8.92 15.46
CA ALA A 450 34.85 9.25 14.32
C ALA A 450 34.22 8.79 13.00
N PRO A 451 34.59 9.40 11.85
CA PRO A 451 34.22 8.90 10.53
C PRO A 451 34.50 7.41 10.36
N GLY A 452 33.53 6.67 9.84
CA GLY A 452 33.58 5.21 9.68
C GLY A 452 32.96 4.42 10.83
N ASP A 453 32.70 5.04 11.99
CA ASP A 453 31.98 4.39 13.09
C ASP A 453 30.55 4.02 12.64
N SER A 454 30.14 2.79 12.92
CA SER A 454 28.76 2.35 12.74
C SER A 454 27.96 2.70 13.99
N VAL A 455 26.91 3.52 13.82
CA VAL A 455 26.13 4.09 14.92
C VAL A 455 24.63 3.88 14.73
N TYR A 456 23.88 3.91 15.83
CA TYR A 456 22.43 3.89 15.84
C TYR A 456 21.87 4.80 16.94
N GLY A 457 20.63 5.27 16.78
CA GLY A 457 19.98 6.16 17.74
C GLY A 457 18.90 7.03 17.11
N PHE A 458 18.62 8.17 17.75
CA PHE A 458 17.65 9.15 17.25
C PHE A 458 18.29 10.11 16.25
N ILE A 459 17.64 10.24 15.09
CA ILE A 459 18.11 11.04 13.96
C ILE A 459 17.23 12.28 13.83
N ALA A 460 17.77 13.44 14.21
CA ALA A 460 17.01 14.69 14.22
C ALA A 460 16.50 15.11 12.84
N SER A 461 17.23 14.75 11.77
CA SER A 461 16.82 14.97 10.38
C SER A 461 15.59 14.16 9.93
N GLY A 462 15.12 13.18 10.71
CA GLY A 462 14.03 12.30 10.28
C GLY A 462 14.51 11.10 9.45
N ILE A 463 13.59 10.53 8.66
CA ILE A 463 13.89 9.41 7.75
C ILE A 463 14.56 9.97 6.50
N CYS A 464 15.85 9.72 6.32
CA CYS A 464 16.65 10.33 5.26
C CYS A 464 17.81 9.43 4.83
N SER A 465 18.44 9.78 3.72
CA SER A 465 19.66 9.12 3.22
C SER A 465 20.92 9.56 3.97
N VAL A 466 20.98 10.83 4.39
CA VAL A 466 22.06 11.41 5.19
C VAL A 466 21.46 12.27 6.27
N GLY A 467 21.64 11.87 7.53
CA GLY A 467 21.09 12.54 8.70
C GLY A 467 22.15 13.30 9.49
N ILE A 468 21.74 14.39 10.12
CA ILE A 468 22.53 15.13 11.10
C ILE A 468 21.81 15.04 12.44
N THR A 469 22.54 14.76 13.51
CA THR A 469 22.00 14.69 14.88
C THR A 469 23.05 15.03 15.92
N ASP A 470 22.63 15.22 17.17
CA ASP A 470 23.54 15.43 18.30
C ASP A 470 24.21 14.11 18.71
N GLN A 471 25.52 14.14 18.96
CA GLN A 471 26.31 12.94 19.32
C GLN A 471 25.73 12.18 20.54
N ARG A 472 25.02 12.87 21.45
CA ARG A 472 24.44 12.28 22.66
C ARG A 472 23.22 11.40 22.36
N LEU A 473 22.63 11.54 21.18
CA LEU A 473 21.43 10.82 20.75
C LEU A 473 21.76 9.51 20.00
N VAL A 474 23.04 9.22 19.80
CA VAL A 474 23.51 8.03 19.09
C VAL A 474 24.62 7.33 19.87
N THR A 475 24.79 6.04 19.61
CA THR A 475 25.91 5.26 20.12
C THR A 475 26.36 4.23 19.08
N ARG A 476 27.53 3.61 19.29
CA ARG A 476 28.07 2.60 18.38
C ARG A 476 27.20 1.35 18.36
N ILE A 477 27.02 0.76 17.19
CA ILE A 477 26.31 -0.51 17.01
C ILE A 477 27.10 -1.63 17.71
N PRO A 478 26.46 -2.46 18.56
CA PRO A 478 27.09 -3.63 19.16
C PRO A 478 27.60 -4.63 18.11
N ALA A 479 28.68 -5.34 18.45
CA ALA A 479 29.24 -6.36 17.57
C ALA A 479 28.19 -7.46 17.27
N GLY A 480 28.06 -7.80 15.99
CA GLY A 480 27.15 -8.84 15.51
C GLY A 480 25.77 -8.34 15.10
N TRP A 481 25.43 -7.07 15.33
CA TRP A 481 24.17 -6.49 14.86
C TRP A 481 24.29 -5.96 13.43
N SER A 482 23.28 -6.22 12.63
CA SER A 482 23.03 -5.52 11.37
C SER A 482 22.51 -4.10 11.62
N PHE A 483 22.59 -3.24 10.59
CA PHE A 483 21.98 -1.90 10.66
C PHE A 483 20.46 -1.97 10.87
N ALA A 484 19.79 -2.96 10.28
CA ALA A 484 18.34 -3.12 10.43
C ALA A 484 17.94 -3.50 11.86
N GLU A 485 18.66 -4.46 12.47
CA GLU A 485 18.46 -4.81 13.88
C GLU A 485 18.72 -3.62 14.79
N ALA A 486 19.82 -2.88 14.57
CA ALA A 486 20.14 -1.71 15.38
C ALA A 486 19.10 -0.59 15.23
N ALA A 487 18.56 -0.36 14.04
CA ALA A 487 17.56 0.69 13.78
C ALA A 487 16.21 0.44 14.49
N ALA A 488 15.89 -0.82 14.85
CA ALA A 488 14.63 -1.19 15.50
C ALA A 488 14.63 -1.00 17.03
N ILE A 489 15.73 -0.53 17.62
CA ILE A 489 15.97 -0.53 19.07
C ILE A 489 15.70 0.81 19.77
N PRO A 490 16.15 1.98 19.26
CA PRO A 490 16.23 3.22 20.06
C PRO A 490 14.91 3.63 20.71
N ALA A 491 13.86 3.86 19.93
CA ALA A 491 12.58 4.38 20.39
C ALA A 491 11.92 3.40 21.36
N VAL A 492 11.86 2.12 21.02
CA VAL A 492 11.13 1.13 21.81
C VAL A 492 11.82 0.84 23.16
N PHE A 493 13.15 0.69 23.16
CA PHE A 493 13.90 0.42 24.39
C PHE A 493 14.08 1.66 25.26
N VAL A 494 14.32 2.85 24.67
CA VAL A 494 14.41 4.09 25.47
C VAL A 494 13.06 4.41 26.09
N THR A 495 11.95 4.25 25.36
CA THR A 495 10.59 4.45 25.92
C THR A 495 10.31 3.48 27.07
N ALA A 496 10.58 2.19 26.87
CA ALA A 496 10.36 1.18 27.91
C ALA A 496 11.28 1.38 29.12
N TYR A 497 12.57 1.69 28.90
CA TYR A 497 13.53 1.94 29.96
C TYR A 497 13.16 3.19 30.76
N TYR A 498 12.94 4.34 30.11
CA TYR A 498 12.56 5.58 30.77
C TYR A 498 11.22 5.44 31.51
N GLY A 499 10.22 4.82 30.87
CA GLY A 499 8.90 4.59 31.47
C GLY A 499 8.97 3.70 32.71
N LEU A 500 9.62 2.53 32.62
CA LEU A 500 9.64 1.59 33.74
C LEU A 500 10.69 1.96 34.80
N LYS A 501 11.92 2.31 34.40
CA LYS A 501 13.02 2.54 35.32
C LYS A 501 12.97 3.92 35.96
N ASP A 502 12.88 4.97 35.14
CA ASP A 502 13.06 6.34 35.61
C ASP A 502 11.75 6.93 36.16
N LEU A 503 10.64 6.69 35.48
CA LEU A 503 9.30 7.13 35.94
C LEU A 503 8.66 6.11 36.88
N GLY A 504 8.64 4.84 36.49
CA GLY A 504 8.01 3.76 37.28
C GLY A 504 8.81 3.34 38.51
N GLY A 505 10.13 3.56 38.52
CA GLY A 505 10.98 3.13 39.64
C GLY A 505 10.82 1.65 39.98
N VAL A 506 10.63 0.80 38.95
CA VAL A 506 10.28 -0.62 39.13
C VAL A 506 11.30 -1.40 39.94
N ARG A 507 10.82 -2.40 40.68
CA ARG A 507 11.61 -3.26 41.56
C ARG A 507 11.36 -4.73 41.26
N SER A 508 12.35 -5.56 41.58
CA SER A 508 12.20 -7.01 41.51
C SER A 508 11.08 -7.49 42.43
N GLY A 509 10.28 -8.44 41.94
CA GLY A 509 9.12 -9.01 42.62
C GLY A 509 7.83 -8.20 42.48
N GLU A 510 7.84 -7.03 41.84
CA GLU A 510 6.62 -6.28 41.53
C GLU A 510 5.89 -6.88 40.32
N THR A 511 4.57 -6.77 40.31
CA THR A 511 3.71 -7.20 39.20
C THR A 511 3.46 -6.05 38.21
N LEU A 512 3.75 -6.29 36.94
CA LEU A 512 3.61 -5.34 35.83
C LEU A 512 2.57 -5.83 34.81
N LEU A 513 1.62 -4.98 34.46
CA LEU A 513 0.80 -5.16 33.26
C LEU A 513 1.38 -4.38 32.07
N VAL A 514 1.62 -5.07 30.96
CA VAL A 514 2.01 -4.50 29.67
C VAL A 514 0.89 -4.68 28.65
N HIS A 515 0.26 -3.57 28.26
CA HIS A 515 -0.69 -3.60 27.14
C HIS A 515 0.02 -3.66 25.79
N ALA A 516 -0.62 -4.31 24.82
CA ALA A 516 -0.09 -4.53 23.47
C ALA A 516 1.34 -5.11 23.48
N ALA A 517 1.57 -6.15 24.30
CA ALA A 517 2.89 -6.72 24.58
C ALA A 517 3.60 -7.32 23.36
N THR A 518 2.88 -7.56 22.26
CA THR A 518 3.43 -8.02 20.96
C THR A 518 3.74 -6.87 19.99
N GLY A 519 3.62 -5.62 20.42
CA GLY A 519 4.15 -4.44 19.72
C GLY A 519 5.58 -4.12 20.16
N GLY A 520 6.27 -3.22 19.42
CA GLY A 520 7.69 -2.93 19.67
C GLY A 520 8.01 -2.50 21.11
N VAL A 521 7.33 -1.47 21.64
CA VAL A 521 7.51 -1.04 23.04
C VAL A 521 7.12 -2.13 24.02
N GLY A 522 6.03 -2.86 23.75
CA GLY A 522 5.57 -3.96 24.59
C GLY A 522 6.62 -5.08 24.72
N MET A 523 7.22 -5.49 23.61
CA MET A 523 8.27 -6.51 23.59
C MET A 523 9.54 -6.04 24.33
N ALA A 524 9.93 -4.77 24.18
CA ALA A 524 11.06 -4.19 24.90
C ALA A 524 10.77 -4.12 26.42
N ALA A 525 9.56 -3.70 26.81
CA ALA A 525 9.12 -3.63 28.19
C ALA A 525 9.11 -5.00 28.87
N VAL A 526 8.61 -6.04 28.20
CA VAL A 526 8.62 -7.42 28.73
C VAL A 526 10.07 -7.90 28.97
N GLN A 527 10.98 -7.66 28.02
CA GLN A 527 12.38 -8.06 28.16
C GLN A 527 13.06 -7.36 29.35
N LEU A 528 12.91 -6.04 29.45
CA LEU A 528 13.47 -5.25 30.55
C LEU A 528 12.88 -5.63 31.91
N ALA A 529 11.55 -5.77 31.99
CA ALA A 529 10.85 -6.14 33.23
C ALA A 529 11.29 -7.52 33.75
N ARG A 530 11.42 -8.51 32.87
CA ARG A 530 11.95 -9.84 33.24
C ARG A 530 13.41 -9.78 33.64
N HIS A 531 14.22 -8.98 32.96
CA HIS A 531 15.62 -8.75 33.36
C HIS A 531 15.73 -8.16 34.77
N TRP A 532 14.78 -7.31 35.18
CA TRP A 532 14.69 -6.78 36.54
C TRP A 532 13.93 -7.69 37.53
N GLY A 533 13.53 -8.88 37.10
CA GLY A 533 12.86 -9.88 37.94
C GLY A 533 11.46 -9.48 38.38
N MET A 534 10.71 -8.79 37.52
CA MET A 534 9.28 -8.51 37.71
C MET A 534 8.43 -9.70 37.26
N ASP A 535 7.22 -9.79 37.83
CA ASP A 535 6.17 -10.68 37.34
C ASP A 535 5.31 -9.95 36.29
N VAL A 536 5.15 -10.50 35.10
CA VAL A 536 4.63 -9.74 33.94
C VAL A 536 3.32 -10.36 33.44
N PHE A 537 2.30 -9.51 33.33
CA PHE A 537 1.03 -9.79 32.68
C PHE A 537 0.97 -9.03 31.36
N ALA A 538 0.43 -9.65 30.32
CA ALA A 538 0.49 -9.15 28.96
C ALA A 538 -0.88 -9.18 28.29
N THR A 539 -1.24 -8.13 27.54
CA THR A 539 -2.38 -8.19 26.62
C THR A 539 -1.96 -8.14 25.15
N ALA A 540 -2.65 -8.91 24.32
CA ALA A 540 -2.59 -8.83 22.86
C ALA A 540 -3.91 -9.29 22.23
N SER A 541 -4.13 -8.97 20.96
CA SER A 541 -5.25 -9.54 20.20
C SER A 541 -5.09 -11.06 20.07
N LEU A 542 -6.20 -11.80 20.07
CA LEU A 542 -6.21 -13.29 20.01
C LEU A 542 -5.27 -13.87 18.94
N GLY A 543 -5.25 -13.32 17.72
CA GLY A 543 -4.38 -13.78 16.64
C GLY A 543 -2.87 -13.64 16.89
N LYS A 544 -2.44 -13.04 18.01
CA LYS A 544 -1.03 -12.87 18.39
C LYS A 544 -0.67 -13.63 19.69
N TRP A 545 -1.57 -14.46 20.22
CA TRP A 545 -1.31 -15.19 21.46
C TRP A 545 -0.19 -16.22 21.33
N ASP A 546 -0.02 -16.84 20.16
CA ASP A 546 1.11 -17.74 19.93
C ASP A 546 2.47 -17.03 20.02
N THR A 547 2.52 -15.74 19.67
CA THR A 547 3.70 -14.91 19.91
C THR A 547 3.96 -14.75 21.40
N LEU A 548 2.93 -14.49 22.22
CA LEU A 548 3.08 -14.41 23.68
C LEU A 548 3.53 -15.75 24.29
N ARG A 549 3.00 -16.87 23.83
CA ARG A 549 3.43 -18.21 24.26
C ARG A 549 4.88 -18.48 23.89
N THR A 550 5.30 -18.09 22.68
CA THR A 550 6.69 -18.17 22.24
C THR A 550 7.61 -17.27 23.08
N MET A 551 7.09 -16.12 23.52
CA MET A 551 7.74 -15.26 24.51
C MET A 551 7.72 -15.87 25.93
N GLY A 552 7.15 -17.05 26.15
CA GLY A 552 7.18 -17.76 27.43
C GLY A 552 6.11 -17.34 28.44
N PHE A 553 5.01 -16.73 28.01
CA PHE A 553 3.84 -16.54 28.87
C PHE A 553 2.97 -17.80 28.91
N ASP A 554 2.39 -18.09 30.08
CA ASP A 554 1.33 -19.09 30.23
C ASP A 554 -0.07 -18.45 30.10
N GLU A 555 -1.11 -19.28 30.11
CA GLU A 555 -2.50 -18.84 29.95
C GLU A 555 -3.02 -17.93 31.10
N GLN A 556 -2.35 -17.91 32.26
CA GLN A 556 -2.75 -17.06 33.39
C GLN A 556 -2.20 -15.63 33.27
N HIS A 557 -1.16 -15.43 32.45
CA HIS A 557 -0.49 -14.15 32.26
C HIS A 557 -0.84 -13.46 30.94
N ILE A 558 -1.76 -14.02 30.15
CA ILE A 558 -2.22 -13.44 28.88
C ILE A 558 -3.70 -13.10 28.95
N ALA A 559 -4.08 -11.98 28.35
CA ALA A 559 -5.48 -11.61 28.14
C ALA A 559 -5.70 -10.85 26.82
N ASN A 560 -6.95 -10.74 26.40
CA ASN A 560 -7.30 -10.10 25.14
C ASN A 560 -7.21 -8.57 25.25
N SER A 561 -6.44 -7.93 24.34
CA SER A 561 -6.30 -6.47 24.32
C SER A 561 -7.46 -5.74 23.64
N ARG A 562 -8.49 -6.44 23.16
CA ARG A 562 -9.62 -5.89 22.40
C ARG A 562 -10.93 -5.88 23.18
N THR A 563 -10.91 -6.38 24.40
CA THR A 563 -12.08 -6.50 25.28
C THR A 563 -11.70 -6.07 26.68
N LEU A 564 -12.69 -5.86 27.56
CA LEU A 564 -12.45 -5.47 28.95
C LEU A 564 -12.28 -6.68 29.89
N GLU A 565 -12.37 -7.91 29.38
CA GLU A 565 -12.33 -9.12 30.21
C GLU A 565 -10.99 -9.29 30.96
N PHE A 566 -9.90 -8.70 30.46
CA PHE A 566 -8.59 -8.72 31.13
C PHE A 566 -8.64 -8.19 32.57
N GLU A 567 -9.57 -7.27 32.89
CA GLU A 567 -9.74 -6.76 34.25
C GLU A 567 -10.12 -7.89 35.22
N ALA A 568 -11.15 -8.67 34.89
CA ALA A 568 -11.62 -9.77 35.72
C ALA A 568 -10.63 -10.94 35.73
N GLU A 569 -10.07 -11.28 34.57
CA GLU A 569 -9.09 -12.36 34.41
C GLU A 569 -7.84 -12.12 35.25
N PHE A 570 -7.27 -10.91 35.20
CA PHE A 570 -6.06 -10.60 35.97
C PHE A 570 -6.31 -10.36 37.46
N LEU A 571 -7.48 -9.84 37.86
CA LEU A 571 -7.86 -9.85 39.27
C LEU A 571 -7.99 -11.29 39.80
N GLN A 572 -8.55 -12.20 39.02
CA GLN A 572 -8.63 -13.61 39.40
C GLN A 572 -7.24 -14.25 39.49
N ALA A 573 -6.38 -14.05 38.48
CA ALA A 573 -5.03 -14.59 38.45
C ALA A 573 -4.16 -14.08 39.62
N THR A 574 -4.33 -12.83 40.01
CA THR A 574 -3.61 -12.20 41.13
C THR A 574 -4.32 -12.34 42.48
N SER A 575 -5.39 -13.14 42.58
CA SER A 575 -6.18 -13.30 43.81
C SER A 575 -6.66 -11.96 44.42
N GLY A 576 -7.03 -11.02 43.55
CA GLY A 576 -7.50 -9.67 43.90
C GLY A 576 -6.40 -8.67 44.25
N GLN A 577 -5.12 -9.05 44.20
CA GLN A 577 -4.02 -8.11 44.48
C GLN A 577 -3.84 -7.07 43.36
N GLY A 578 -4.20 -7.41 42.13
CA GLY A 578 -3.99 -6.56 40.96
C GLY A 578 -2.50 -6.40 40.62
N MET A 579 -2.17 -5.24 40.07
CA MET A 579 -0.85 -4.88 39.56
C MET A 579 -0.19 -3.85 40.49
N ASP A 580 1.14 -3.77 40.46
CA ASP A 580 1.89 -2.68 41.10
C ASP A 580 2.20 -1.55 40.10
N VAL A 581 2.29 -1.91 38.81
CA VAL A 581 2.62 -1.02 37.70
C VAL A 581 1.81 -1.41 36.47
N VAL A 582 1.30 -0.42 35.74
CA VAL A 582 0.67 -0.60 34.44
C VAL A 582 1.38 0.26 33.41
N LEU A 583 1.86 -0.35 32.32
CA LEU A 583 2.31 0.33 31.12
C LEU A 583 1.16 0.32 30.09
N ASN A 584 0.47 1.46 29.98
CA ASN A 584 -0.72 1.61 29.17
C ASN A 584 -0.44 2.25 27.81
N CYS A 585 -1.17 1.77 26.79
CA CYS A 585 -1.26 2.38 25.47
C CYS A 585 -2.68 2.31 24.88
N LEU A 586 -3.66 1.88 25.67
CA LEU A 586 -5.07 1.80 25.28
C LEU A 586 -5.80 3.11 25.68
N ALA A 587 -7.00 3.32 25.16
CA ALA A 587 -7.78 4.55 25.36
C ALA A 587 -9.18 4.24 25.93
N ASP A 588 -9.88 5.29 26.37
CA ASP A 588 -11.29 5.24 26.76
C ASP A 588 -11.55 4.25 27.91
N GLU A 589 -12.60 3.42 27.82
CA GLU A 589 -12.98 2.47 28.88
C GLU A 589 -11.86 1.48 29.27
N PHE A 590 -10.89 1.25 28.38
CA PHE A 590 -9.73 0.41 28.66
C PHE A 590 -8.79 1.06 29.68
N VAL A 591 -8.67 2.39 29.68
CA VAL A 591 -7.89 3.12 30.70
C VAL A 591 -8.54 2.93 32.07
N ASP A 592 -9.87 3.02 32.15
CA ASP A 592 -10.62 2.84 33.39
C ASP A 592 -10.47 1.41 33.94
N ALA A 593 -10.57 0.40 33.09
CA ALA A 593 -10.33 -1.00 33.47
C ALA A 593 -8.90 -1.23 33.96
N SER A 594 -7.93 -0.60 33.30
CA SER A 594 -6.52 -0.68 33.67
C SER A 594 -6.21 0.00 35.01
N LEU A 595 -6.86 1.13 35.30
CA LEU A 595 -6.75 1.80 36.60
C LEU A 595 -7.36 0.98 37.74
N ARG A 596 -8.47 0.27 37.48
CA ARG A 596 -9.07 -0.66 38.47
C ARG A 596 -8.21 -1.86 38.79
N LEU A 597 -7.23 -2.19 37.94
CA LEU A 597 -6.19 -3.18 38.24
C LEU A 597 -5.11 -2.69 39.20
N LEU A 598 -5.20 -1.46 39.73
CA LEU A 598 -4.35 -0.95 40.81
C LEU A 598 -5.13 -0.79 42.14
N PRO A 599 -5.82 -1.84 42.66
CA PRO A 599 -6.74 -1.71 43.80
C PRO A 599 -6.03 -1.32 45.12
N ARG A 600 -4.70 -1.46 45.17
CA ARG A 600 -3.84 -1.13 46.32
C ARG A 600 -3.07 0.20 46.12
N GLY A 601 -3.39 0.94 45.05
CA GLY A 601 -2.52 1.99 44.52
C GLY A 601 -1.35 1.42 43.71
N GLY A 602 -0.60 2.28 43.04
CA GLY A 602 0.49 1.84 42.17
C GLY A 602 0.93 2.93 41.18
N ARG A 603 1.63 2.51 40.14
CA ARG A 603 2.14 3.43 39.10
C ARG A 603 1.45 3.18 37.77
N PHE A 604 0.89 4.23 37.20
CA PHE A 604 0.23 4.18 35.91
C PHE A 604 1.03 4.98 34.89
N LEU A 605 1.64 4.27 33.95
CA LEU A 605 2.53 4.82 32.94
C LEU A 605 1.76 4.93 31.62
N GLU A 606 1.36 6.15 31.26
CA GLU A 606 0.57 6.42 30.06
C GLU A 606 1.48 6.73 28.87
N MET A 607 1.31 5.97 27.79
CA MET A 607 1.96 6.24 26.50
C MET A 607 1.00 6.83 25.47
N GLY A 608 -0.30 6.61 25.61
CA GLY A 608 -1.35 7.09 24.71
C GLY A 608 -1.43 8.63 24.67
N LYS A 609 -1.75 9.18 23.49
CA LYS A 609 -1.87 10.63 23.26
C LYS A 609 -3.30 11.13 23.03
N THR A 610 -4.25 10.23 22.79
CA THR A 610 -5.63 10.57 22.42
C THR A 610 -6.55 10.74 23.63
N ASP A 611 -6.29 10.04 24.73
CA ASP A 611 -7.04 10.12 26.00
C ASP A 611 -6.10 10.50 27.17
N ILE A 612 -5.50 11.69 27.11
CA ILE A 612 -4.65 12.18 28.20
C ILE A 612 -5.55 12.75 29.31
N ARG A 613 -5.69 11.99 30.40
CA ARG A 613 -6.46 12.40 31.60
C ARG A 613 -5.67 13.32 32.52
N ASN A 614 -6.33 14.03 33.44
CA ASN A 614 -5.63 14.81 34.46
C ASN A 614 -5.21 13.92 35.63
N SER A 615 -3.96 14.01 36.09
CA SER A 615 -3.44 13.17 37.18
C SER A 615 -4.15 13.40 38.52
N GLN A 616 -4.60 14.63 38.82
CA GLN A 616 -5.32 14.94 40.06
C GLN A 616 -6.73 14.34 40.07
N GLU A 617 -7.41 14.35 38.91
CA GLU A 617 -8.74 13.75 38.75
C GLU A 617 -8.71 12.23 38.89
N VAL A 618 -7.70 11.57 38.32
CA VAL A 618 -7.50 10.12 38.47
C VAL A 618 -7.30 9.73 39.94
N VAL A 619 -6.45 10.46 40.67
CA VAL A 619 -6.24 10.21 42.12
C VAL A 619 -7.50 10.44 42.94
N ALA A 620 -8.35 11.40 42.55
CA ALA A 620 -9.61 11.67 43.24
C ALA A 620 -10.67 10.58 43.00
N GLN A 621 -10.67 9.96 41.81
CA GLN A 621 -11.68 8.98 41.40
C GLN A 621 -11.32 7.54 41.82
N TYR A 622 -10.03 7.21 41.89
CA TYR A 622 -9.55 5.86 42.18
C TYR A 622 -8.86 5.82 43.55
N SER A 623 -9.46 5.08 44.50
CA SER A 623 -8.96 4.97 45.88
C SER A 623 -7.57 4.32 45.94
N GLY A 624 -6.54 5.11 46.25
CA GLY A 624 -5.14 4.67 46.35
C GLY A 624 -4.17 5.79 45.94
N TRP A 625 -2.89 5.71 46.32
CA TRP A 625 -1.86 6.62 45.81
C TRP A 625 -1.46 6.17 44.40
N ILE A 626 -2.18 6.62 43.37
CA ILE A 626 -1.81 6.35 41.97
C ILE A 626 -0.86 7.45 41.49
N ILE A 627 0.39 7.08 41.21
CA ILE A 627 1.34 8.00 40.58
C ILE A 627 1.23 7.81 39.07
N ARG A 628 0.70 8.83 38.39
CA ARG A 628 0.57 8.82 36.93
C ARG A 628 1.71 9.59 36.29
N HIS A 629 2.43 8.92 35.40
CA HIS A 629 3.43 9.54 34.56
C HIS A 629 2.98 9.43 33.10
N SER A 630 3.00 10.57 32.40
CA SER A 630 2.90 10.56 30.94
C SER A 630 4.32 10.45 30.38
N ILE A 631 4.58 9.38 29.63
CA ILE A 631 5.90 9.15 29.03
C ILE A 631 6.14 10.14 27.88
N CYS A 632 5.07 10.68 27.29
CA CYS A 632 5.12 11.43 26.03
C CYS A 632 4.71 12.91 26.15
N SER A 633 4.48 13.44 27.36
CA SER A 633 4.22 14.87 27.58
C SER A 633 5.53 15.67 27.67
N THR A 634 5.56 16.86 27.08
CA THR A 634 6.50 17.89 27.52
C THR A 634 6.35 18.09 29.03
N PRO A 635 7.45 18.35 29.77
CA PRO A 635 7.31 18.83 31.14
C PRO A 635 6.41 20.07 31.11
N GLU A 636 5.32 20.05 31.86
CA GLU A 636 4.60 21.29 32.21
C GLU A 636 5.46 22.15 33.16
#